data_AF-A0A9E6VNY3-F1
#
_entry.id   AF-A0A9E6VNY3-F1
#
_cell.length_a   1.000
_cell.length_b   1.000
_cell.length_c   1.000
_cell.angle_alpha   90.00
_cell.angle_beta   90.00
_cell.angle_gamma   90.00
#
_symmetry.space_group_name_H-M   'P 1'
#
loop_
_entity.id
_entity.type
_entity.pdbx_description
1 polymer ?
#
loop_
_entity_poly.entity_id
_entity_poly.type
_entity_poly.pdbx_seq_one_letter_code
_entity_poly.pdbx_strand_id
1 'polypeptide(L)'
;MFEKLRIRIQLIGLKGLKTAGFSRNGLRVSIGEESSREQIREFLQTLPSKFELSFFDYFHPQISDPGAYVSIQKMDNGFACMLANHGWSAEWKMMELEDLADYIYKNRQHTSDYFEIRPKVKDAVIGRRY
;
A
#
# COMPACT_ATOMS: atom_id res chain seq x y z
N MET A 1 -10.45 -18.45 7.54
CA MET A 1 -10.16 -19.14 6.26
C MET A 1 -10.94 -18.52 5.10
N PHE A 2 -12.25 -18.33 5.21
CA PHE A 2 -13.11 -17.74 4.17
C PHE A 2 -12.79 -16.30 3.76
N GLU A 3 -12.43 -15.45 4.72
CA GLU A 3 -12.14 -14.03 4.43
C GLU A 3 -10.88 -13.86 3.57
N LYS A 4 -9.83 -14.64 3.85
CA LYS A 4 -8.61 -14.71 3.03
C LYS A 4 -8.91 -15.14 1.59
N LEU A 5 -9.79 -16.13 1.42
CA LEU A 5 -10.21 -16.59 0.10
C LEU A 5 -11.04 -15.54 -0.64
N ARG A 6 -11.92 -14.82 0.06
CA ARG A 6 -12.69 -13.70 -0.49
C ARG A 6 -11.79 -12.57 -0.97
N ILE A 7 -10.79 -12.20 -0.16
CA ILE A 7 -9.77 -11.20 -0.53
C ILE A 7 -9.03 -11.67 -1.78
N ARG A 8 -8.54 -12.93 -1.77
CA ARG A 8 -7.87 -13.52 -2.95
C ARG A 8 -8.74 -13.37 -4.19
N ILE A 9 -10.00 -13.83 -4.16
CA ILE A 9 -10.93 -13.78 -5.29
C ILE A 9 -11.13 -12.35 -5.81
N GLN A 10 -11.27 -11.38 -4.90
CA GLN A 10 -11.46 -9.96 -5.26
C GLN A 10 -10.21 -9.30 -5.83
N LEU A 11 -9.04 -9.92 -5.67
CA LEU A 11 -7.75 -9.47 -6.15
C LEU A 11 -7.22 -10.36 -7.30
N ILE A 12 -7.99 -11.39 -7.73
CA ILE A 12 -7.66 -12.19 -8.91
C ILE A 12 -7.69 -11.28 -10.12
N GLY A 13 -6.60 -11.27 -10.90
CA GLY A 13 -6.51 -10.52 -12.16
C GLY A 13 -5.78 -9.18 -12.04
N LEU A 14 -5.30 -8.80 -10.86
CA LEU A 14 -4.37 -7.67 -10.73
C LEU A 14 -3.05 -8.01 -11.42
N LYS A 15 -2.79 -7.37 -12.56
CA LYS A 15 -1.55 -7.53 -13.32
C LYS A 15 -0.37 -6.99 -12.51
N GLY A 16 0.78 -7.67 -12.58
CA GLY A 16 2.02 -7.20 -11.96
C GLY A 16 2.27 -7.63 -10.51
N LEU A 17 1.36 -8.41 -9.91
CA LEU A 17 1.51 -8.90 -8.53
C LEU A 17 1.90 -10.39 -8.49
N LYS A 18 2.89 -10.72 -7.67
CA LYS A 18 3.13 -12.10 -7.23
C LYS A 18 2.55 -12.29 -5.84
N THR A 19 1.71 -13.32 -5.66
CA THR A 19 1.22 -13.64 -4.31
C THR A 19 2.34 -14.29 -3.50
N ALA A 20 2.71 -13.67 -2.38
CA ALA A 20 3.73 -14.19 -1.46
C ALA A 20 3.12 -15.07 -0.35
N GLY A 21 1.87 -14.82 0.03
CA GLY A 21 1.17 -15.64 1.01
C GLY A 21 -0.03 -14.93 1.65
N PHE A 22 -0.43 -15.39 2.82
CA PHE A 22 -1.51 -14.78 3.60
C PHE A 22 -1.02 -14.42 5.00
N SER A 23 -1.41 -13.25 5.49
CA SER A 23 -1.25 -12.89 6.90
C SER A 23 -2.51 -13.27 7.68
N ARG A 24 -2.60 -12.90 8.97
CA ARG A 24 -3.84 -13.05 9.75
C ARG A 24 -5.02 -12.29 9.14
N ASN A 25 -4.75 -11.12 8.55
CA ASN A 25 -5.77 -10.13 8.20
C ASN A 25 -5.79 -9.75 6.71
N GLY A 26 -4.93 -10.34 5.88
CA GLY A 26 -4.77 -9.91 4.50
C GLY A 26 -4.02 -10.86 3.59
N LEU A 27 -3.79 -10.39 2.37
CA LEU A 27 -2.98 -11.01 1.33
C LEU A 27 -1.61 -10.34 1.34
N ARG A 28 -0.55 -11.14 1.37
CA ARG A 28 0.82 -10.67 1.17
C ARG A 28 1.17 -10.80 -0.30
N VAL A 29 1.63 -9.72 -0.90
CA VAL A 29 2.03 -9.65 -2.31
C VAL A 29 3.46 -9.13 -2.41
N SER A 30 4.20 -9.67 -3.38
CA SER A 30 5.51 -9.17 -3.77
C SER A 30 5.36 -8.36 -5.05
N ILE A 31 5.92 -7.16 -5.04
CA ILE A 31 6.16 -6.34 -6.23
C ILE A 31 7.67 -6.43 -6.45
N GLY A 32 8.10 -7.29 -7.38
CA GLY A 32 9.52 -7.61 -7.59
C GLY A 32 10.23 -6.62 -8.52
N GLU A 33 11.52 -6.85 -8.76
CA GLU A 33 12.32 -6.03 -9.68
C GLU A 33 11.81 -6.09 -11.11
N GLU A 34 11.22 -7.23 -11.49
CA GLU A 34 10.60 -7.46 -12.79
C GLU A 34 9.31 -6.66 -13.00
N SER A 35 8.72 -6.11 -11.93
CA SER A 35 7.52 -5.29 -12.02
C SER A 35 7.88 -3.92 -12.59
N SER A 36 7.30 -3.57 -13.74
CA SER A 36 7.44 -2.23 -14.30
C SER A 36 6.63 -1.20 -13.52
N ARG A 37 7.02 0.07 -13.64
CA ARG A 37 6.25 1.20 -13.09
C ARG A 37 4.81 1.20 -13.62
N GLU A 38 4.61 0.93 -14.91
CA GLU A 38 3.28 0.83 -15.53
C GLU A 38 2.44 -0.29 -14.91
N GLN A 39 3.03 -1.45 -14.61
CA GLN A 39 2.32 -2.55 -13.95
C GLN A 39 1.89 -2.18 -12.53
N ILE A 40 2.72 -1.46 -11.79
CA ILE A 40 2.38 -0.93 -10.45
C ILE A 40 1.22 0.07 -10.57
N ARG A 41 1.26 0.95 -11.57
CA ARG A 41 0.19 1.91 -11.84
C ARG A 41 -1.14 1.22 -12.17
N GLU A 42 -1.13 0.22 -13.05
CA GLU A 42 -2.30 -0.59 -13.39
C GLU A 42 -2.87 -1.30 -12.15
N PHE A 43 -1.99 -1.85 -11.31
CA PHE A 43 -2.37 -2.43 -10.03
C PHE A 43 -3.08 -1.42 -9.11
N LEU A 44 -2.52 -0.23 -8.92
CA LEU A 44 -3.11 0.82 -8.09
C LEU A 44 -4.48 1.28 -8.61
N GLN A 45 -4.63 1.40 -9.93
CA GLN A 45 -5.91 1.75 -10.56
C GLN A 45 -6.97 0.67 -10.36
N THR A 46 -6.57 -0.60 -10.26
CA THR A 46 -7.48 -1.74 -10.09
C THR A 46 -7.69 -2.14 -8.63
N LEU A 47 -6.94 -1.56 -7.69
CA LEU A 47 -7.11 -1.75 -6.26
C LEU A 47 -8.54 -1.31 -5.83
N PRO A 48 -9.36 -2.21 -5.25
CA PRO A 48 -10.71 -1.84 -4.83
C PRO A 48 -10.68 -0.89 -3.61
N SER A 49 -11.55 0.13 -3.60
CA SER A 49 -11.62 1.17 -2.54
C SER A 49 -11.97 0.67 -1.13
N LYS A 50 -12.41 -0.59 -1.00
CA LYS A 50 -12.65 -1.26 0.29
C LYS A 50 -11.39 -1.87 0.91
N PHE A 51 -10.27 -1.79 0.22
CA PHE A 51 -8.99 -2.32 0.68
C PHE A 51 -7.99 -1.21 0.97
N GLU A 52 -7.07 -1.54 1.86
CA GLU A 52 -5.89 -0.77 2.18
C GLU A 52 -4.65 -1.56 1.73
N LEU A 53 -3.71 -0.85 1.12
CA LEU A 53 -2.36 -1.34 0.82
C LEU A 53 -1.40 -0.81 1.89
N SER A 54 -0.63 -1.69 2.51
CA SER A 54 0.38 -1.32 3.50
C SER A 54 1.73 -1.90 3.16
N PHE A 55 2.80 -1.15 3.42
CA PHE A 55 4.17 -1.61 3.27
C PHE A 55 5.12 -0.77 4.12
N PHE A 56 6.37 -1.20 4.27
CA PHE A 56 7.39 -0.43 4.98
C PHE A 56 8.26 0.36 3.98
N ASP A 57 8.28 1.69 4.10
CA ASP A 57 9.20 2.54 3.37
C ASP A 57 10.55 2.62 4.08
N TYR A 58 11.58 2.09 3.43
CA TYR A 58 12.95 2.08 3.98
C TYR A 58 13.68 3.41 3.83
N PHE A 59 13.21 4.27 2.93
CA PHE A 59 13.91 5.48 2.56
C PHE A 59 13.39 6.71 3.29
N HIS A 60 12.39 6.55 4.15
CA HIS A 60 11.84 7.67 4.91
C HIS A 60 12.89 8.19 5.90
N PRO A 61 13.33 9.47 5.78
CA PRO A 61 14.36 10.02 6.64
C PRO A 61 13.80 10.25 8.06
N GLN A 62 14.40 9.60 9.06
CA GLN A 62 14.07 9.81 10.48
C GLN A 62 15.32 9.90 11.35
N ILE A 63 15.18 10.57 12.50
CA ILE A 63 16.26 10.84 13.46
C ILE A 63 16.70 9.57 14.20
N SER A 64 15.79 8.60 14.39
CA SER A 64 16.04 7.27 14.97
C SER A 64 15.29 6.20 14.17
N ASP A 65 15.79 4.96 14.17
CA ASP A 65 15.35 3.77 13.42
C ASP A 65 14.79 4.04 12.02
N PRO A 66 15.55 3.77 10.94
CA PRO A 66 15.21 4.20 9.60
C PRO A 66 13.90 3.57 9.10
N GLY A 67 13.09 4.41 8.45
CA GLY A 67 11.90 4.00 7.71
C GLY A 67 10.57 4.39 8.35
N ALA A 68 9.48 4.00 7.70
CA ALA A 68 8.12 4.20 8.20
C ALA A 68 7.14 3.20 7.58
N TYR A 69 6.10 2.83 8.32
CA TYR A 69 4.99 2.09 7.74
C TYR A 69 4.09 3.03 6.94
N VAL A 70 3.88 2.68 5.69
CA VAL A 70 2.99 3.35 4.75
C VAL A 70 1.66 2.61 4.72
N SER A 71 0.56 3.35 4.78
CA SER A 71 -0.80 2.86 4.57
C SER A 71 -1.48 3.69 3.49
N ILE A 72 -2.17 3.03 2.56
CA ILE A 72 -2.76 3.65 1.38
C ILE A 72 -4.19 3.19 1.21
N GLN A 73 -5.09 4.14 1.00
CA GLN A 73 -6.48 3.89 0.63
C GLN A 73 -6.82 4.60 -0.67
N LYS A 74 -7.49 3.90 -1.58
CA LYS A 74 -7.97 4.51 -2.81
C LYS A 74 -9.24 5.34 -2.53
N MET A 75 -9.23 6.58 -3.02
CA MET A 75 -10.31 7.57 -2.91
C MET A 75 -10.86 7.88 -4.31
N ASP A 76 -11.97 8.63 -4.40
CA ASP A 76 -12.59 8.98 -5.69
C ASP A 76 -11.67 9.82 -6.59
N ASN A 77 -10.81 10.64 -5.99
CA ASN A 77 -9.94 11.61 -6.67
C ASN A 77 -8.44 11.37 -6.44
N GLY A 78 -8.03 10.15 -6.09
CA GLY A 78 -6.62 9.81 -5.87
C GLY A 78 -6.42 8.80 -4.76
N PHE A 79 -5.35 8.96 -3.98
CA PHE A 79 -5.03 8.06 -2.89
C PHE A 79 -4.81 8.84 -1.61
N ALA A 80 -5.37 8.35 -0.51
CA ALA A 80 -4.98 8.79 0.82
C ALA A 80 -3.79 7.95 1.28
N CYS A 81 -2.71 8.60 1.69
CA CYS A 81 -1.49 7.99 2.17
C CYS A 81 -1.19 8.47 3.59
N MET A 82 -0.83 7.55 4.47
CA MET A 82 -0.39 7.83 5.83
C MET A 82 0.96 7.14 6.06
N LEU A 83 1.92 7.89 6.57
CA LEU A 83 3.20 7.36 7.03
C LEU A 83 3.21 7.41 8.55
N ALA A 84 3.46 6.27 9.20
CA ALA A 84 3.54 6.13 10.64
C ALA A 84 4.79 5.35 11.05
N ASN A 85 5.55 5.87 12.02
CA ASN A 85 6.62 5.13 12.69
C ASN A 85 6.72 5.55 14.15
N HIS A 86 6.90 4.61 15.09
CA HIS A 86 7.22 4.84 16.51
C HIS A 86 6.81 6.20 17.13
N GLY A 87 5.52 6.58 17.04
CA GLY A 87 4.97 7.80 17.65
C GLY A 87 5.00 9.08 16.79
N TRP A 88 5.46 9.01 15.54
CA TRP A 88 5.45 10.11 14.57
C TRP A 88 4.42 9.89 13.45
N SER A 89 3.77 11.00 13.07
CA SER A 89 2.79 11.20 12.00
C SER A 89 1.72 10.11 11.88
N ALA A 90 0.45 10.46 12.13
CA ALA A 90 -0.71 9.59 11.87
C ALA A 90 -1.73 10.28 10.95
N GLU A 91 -1.27 11.28 10.19
CA GLU A 91 -2.15 12.07 9.32
C GLU A 91 -2.22 11.49 7.92
N TRP A 92 -3.44 11.38 7.40
CA TRP A 92 -3.68 11.03 6.01
C TRP A 92 -3.51 12.26 5.13
N LYS A 93 -2.74 12.10 4.05
CA LYS A 93 -2.53 13.11 3.02
C LYS A 93 -2.94 12.56 1.66
N MET A 94 -3.44 13.43 0.79
CA MET A 94 -3.71 13.05 -0.59
C MET A 94 -2.38 12.87 -1.35
N MET A 95 -2.34 11.87 -2.21
CA MET A 95 -1.24 11.53 -3.09
C MET A 95 -1.81 11.15 -4.46
N GLU A 96 -1.21 11.68 -5.51
CA GLU A 96 -1.59 11.37 -6.88
C GLU A 96 -1.14 9.96 -7.27
N LEU A 97 -1.81 9.37 -8.27
CA LEU A 97 -1.50 8.03 -8.75
C LEU A 97 -0.05 7.87 -9.19
N GLU A 98 0.48 8.86 -9.92
CA GLU A 98 1.82 8.81 -10.49
C GLU A 98 2.89 8.88 -9.39
N ASP A 99 2.74 9.80 -8.43
CA ASP A 99 3.63 9.92 -7.27
C ASP A 99 3.63 8.62 -6.44
N LEU A 100 2.45 8.02 -6.25
CA LEU A 100 2.35 6.77 -5.51
C LEU A 100 2.98 5.59 -6.26
N ALA A 101 2.82 5.53 -7.58
CA ALA A 101 3.45 4.51 -8.40
C ALA A 101 4.98 4.59 -8.33
N ASP A 102 5.54 5.81 -8.41
CA ASP A 102 6.98 6.06 -8.23
C ASP A 102 7.45 5.69 -6.82
N TYR A 103 6.62 5.98 -5.81
CA TYR A 103 6.95 5.68 -4.42
C TYR A 103 7.05 4.17 -4.15
N ILE A 104 6.08 3.40 -4.65
CA ILE A 104 6.10 1.93 -4.59
C ILE A 104 7.23 1.37 -5.43
N TYR A 105 7.43 1.91 -6.64
CA TYR A 105 8.52 1.48 -7.52
C TYR A 105 9.87 1.64 -6.82
N LYS A 106 10.13 2.77 -6.16
CA LYS A 106 11.35 2.98 -5.36
C LYS A 106 11.50 1.96 -4.22
N ASN A 107 10.41 1.61 -3.54
CA ASN A 107 10.42 0.73 -2.36
C ASN A 107 10.37 -0.77 -2.65
N ARG A 108 10.16 -1.17 -3.92
CA ARG A 108 9.96 -2.57 -4.32
C ARG A 108 11.12 -3.51 -3.97
N GLN A 109 12.34 -3.00 -3.87
CA GLN A 109 13.55 -3.76 -3.51
C GLN A 109 13.85 -3.78 -2.00
N HIS A 110 13.23 -2.89 -1.23
CA HIS A 110 13.66 -2.64 0.14
C HIS A 110 12.63 -3.08 1.16
N THR A 111 11.35 -3.08 0.82
CA THR A 111 10.27 -3.63 1.66
C THR A 111 10.66 -5.00 2.20
N SER A 112 10.75 -5.14 3.54
CA SER A 112 11.44 -6.23 4.24
C SER A 112 11.01 -7.62 3.81
N ASP A 113 9.76 -7.76 3.41
CA ASP A 113 9.16 -9.06 3.18
C ASP A 113 8.03 -9.06 2.12
N TYR A 114 7.13 -8.07 2.17
CA TYR A 114 5.94 -8.02 1.31
C TYR A 114 5.19 -6.70 1.44
N PHE A 115 4.37 -6.41 0.44
CA PHE A 115 3.24 -5.51 0.55
C PHE A 115 2.04 -6.30 1.11
N GLU A 116 1.20 -5.66 1.92
CA GLU A 116 0.01 -6.28 2.48
C GLU A 116 -1.25 -5.58 1.99
N ILE A 117 -2.19 -6.35 1.44
CA ILE A 117 -3.52 -5.88 1.08
C ILE A 117 -4.52 -6.45 2.08
N ARG A 118 -5.24 -5.57 2.77
CA ARG A 118 -6.21 -5.93 3.82
C ARG A 118 -7.50 -5.13 3.68
N PRO A 119 -8.65 -5.63 4.18
CA PRO A 119 -9.86 -4.82 4.27
C PRO A 119 -9.58 -3.55 5.08
N LYS A 120 -10.02 -2.40 4.58
CA LYS A 120 -9.90 -1.16 5.37
C LYS A 120 -10.81 -1.26 6.59
N VAL A 121 -10.29 -0.87 7.75
CA VAL A 121 -11.05 -0.87 9.02
C VAL A 121 -11.80 0.46 9.22
N LYS A 122 -11.20 1.55 8.76
CA LYS A 122 -11.76 2.90 8.78
C LYS A 122 -11.33 3.63 7.51
N ASP A 123 -12.19 4.53 7.03
CA ASP A 123 -11.85 5.43 5.93
C ASP A 123 -10.78 6.43 6.37
N ALA A 124 -9.85 6.71 5.45
CA ALA A 124 -8.89 7.78 5.60
C ALA A 124 -9.61 9.13 5.76
N VAL A 125 -9.24 9.87 6.80
CA VAL A 125 -9.73 11.23 7.02
C VAL A 125 -8.58 12.18 6.71
N ILE A 126 -8.64 12.82 5.55
CA ILE A 126 -7.66 13.83 5.16
C ILE A 126 -7.81 15.03 6.09
N GLY A 127 -6.72 15.40 6.78
CA GLY A 127 -6.70 16.57 7.64
C GLY A 127 -7.16 17.80 6.84
N ARG A 128 -8.18 18.51 7.33
CA ARG A 128 -8.60 19.78 6.72
C ARG A 128 -7.41 20.74 6.82
N ARG A 129 -6.99 21.32 5.68
CA ARG A 129 -6.19 22.54 5.70
C ARG A 129 -7.01 23.58 6.48
N TYR A 130 -6.54 23.95 7.66
CA TYR A 130 -7.01 25.14 8.37
C TYR A 130 -6.45 26.38 7.69
#